data_AF-A0A2E9T7E4-F1
#
_entry.id   AF-A0A2E9T7E4-F1
#
_cell.length_a   1.000
_cell.length_b   1.000
_cell.length_c   1.000
_cell.angle_alpha   90.00
_cell.angle_beta   90.00
_cell.angle_gamma   90.00
#
_symmetry.space_group_name_H-M   'P 1'
#
loop_
_entity.id
_entity.type
_entity.pdbx_description
1 polymer ?
#
loop_
_entity_poly.entity_id
_entity_poly.type
_entity_poly.pdbx_seq_one_letter_code
_entity_poly.pdbx_strand_id
1 'polypeptide(L)'
;MSEEPETIEQTQPEEPSEETPAEGTPAGEEPAEETPAEETPAEETPAEETPAEEEPAEEEPAEEEPEPEPVEETPAEEEPESVVEESVVEETLVEGDLSDDFKKRILELDLLRELCGDWVGCGRSGGKIFLEKWENKSVSLDSSVNYEEKLLELQKMPELIELWLYGKINVEENYFKDIEKYKKMKNIAADTTLERIEALEQLIDLLINCANRNIKTRDILEIITKFY
;
A
#
# COMPACT_ATOMS: atom_id res chain seq x y z
N MET A 1 33.46 -91.36 -0.11
CA MET A 1 33.98 -91.55 1.26
C MET A 1 35.36 -90.95 1.25
N SER A 2 35.74 -89.94 2.02
CA SER A 2 35.08 -89.16 3.06
C SER A 2 35.92 -87.88 3.21
N GLU A 3 35.25 -86.83 3.71
CA GLU A 3 35.75 -85.75 4.58
C GLU A 3 37.18 -85.22 4.41
N GLU A 4 37.30 -83.89 4.26
CA GLU A 4 38.14 -83.02 5.10
C GLU A 4 37.85 -81.52 4.79
N PRO A 5 38.14 -80.56 5.69
CA PRO A 5 37.08 -79.85 6.42
C PRO A 5 36.98 -78.34 6.16
N GLU A 6 35.86 -77.79 6.65
CA GLU A 6 35.51 -76.37 6.74
C GLU A 6 36.64 -75.50 7.30
N THR A 7 36.92 -74.37 6.63
CA THR A 7 37.70 -73.26 7.19
C THR A 7 36.87 -71.99 7.15
N ILE A 8 36.14 -71.81 8.24
CA ILE A 8 35.78 -70.59 8.97
C ILE A 8 35.96 -69.26 8.21
N GLU A 9 34.83 -68.67 7.82
CA GLU A 9 34.67 -67.28 7.40
C GLU A 9 34.83 -66.36 8.61
N GLN A 10 36.08 -65.93 8.89
CA GLN A 10 36.36 -64.84 9.83
C GLN A 10 36.19 -63.51 9.10
N THR A 11 35.07 -62.86 9.38
CA THR A 11 34.82 -61.45 9.13
C THR A 11 35.80 -60.60 9.96
N GLN A 12 36.77 -59.98 9.30
CA GLN A 12 37.56 -58.89 9.89
C GLN A 12 36.81 -57.56 9.69
N PRO A 13 36.62 -56.76 10.76
CA PRO A 13 36.08 -55.41 10.64
C PRO A 13 37.18 -54.45 10.14
N GLU A 14 36.88 -53.67 9.10
CA GLU A 14 37.70 -52.55 8.66
C GLU A 14 37.73 -51.46 9.75
N GLU A 15 38.93 -51.15 10.25
CA GLU A 15 39.20 -49.95 11.03
C GLU A 15 39.17 -48.72 10.10
N PRO A 16 38.48 -47.62 10.44
CA PRO A 16 38.62 -46.37 9.71
C PRO A 16 39.97 -45.73 10.08
N SER A 17 40.83 -45.51 9.08
CA SER A 17 42.03 -44.68 9.25
C SER A 17 41.63 -43.25 9.65
N GLU A 18 42.13 -42.79 10.78
CA GLU A 18 42.16 -41.38 11.16
C GLU A 18 43.01 -40.60 10.14
N GLU A 19 42.36 -39.90 9.20
CA GLU A 19 43.00 -38.80 8.49
C GLU A 19 42.84 -37.51 9.30
N THR A 20 43.94 -37.06 9.88
CA THR A 20 44.08 -35.73 10.48
C THR A 20 43.93 -34.64 9.40
N PRO A 21 43.03 -33.66 9.54
CA PRO A 21 42.97 -32.53 8.61
C PRO A 21 44.18 -31.61 8.85
N ALA A 22 45.00 -31.43 7.83
CA ALA A 22 46.04 -30.41 7.83
C ALA A 22 45.39 -29.01 7.84
N GLU A 23 45.66 -28.21 8.88
CA GLU A 23 45.30 -26.80 8.93
C GLU A 23 46.06 -26.03 7.84
N GLY A 24 45.36 -25.69 6.76
CA GLY A 24 45.81 -24.72 5.78
C GLY A 24 45.47 -23.30 6.26
N THR A 25 46.48 -22.55 6.69
CA THR A 25 46.36 -21.10 6.92
C THR A 25 45.97 -20.39 5.62
N PRO A 26 44.90 -19.58 5.57
CA PRO A 26 44.61 -18.77 4.39
C PRO A 26 45.63 -17.63 4.31
N ALA A 27 46.35 -17.56 3.19
CA ALA A 27 47.14 -16.40 2.84
C ALA A 27 46.19 -15.20 2.63
N GLY A 28 46.38 -14.13 3.40
CA GLY A 28 45.65 -12.88 3.21
C GLY A 28 46.09 -12.23 1.91
N GLU A 29 45.19 -12.13 0.95
CA GLU A 29 45.32 -11.19 -0.16
C GLU A 29 44.83 -9.82 0.35
N GLU A 30 45.73 -8.85 0.44
CA GLU A 30 45.37 -7.45 0.62
C GLU A 30 44.64 -6.96 -0.63
N PRO A 31 43.47 -6.29 -0.51
CA PRO A 31 42.82 -5.68 -1.65
C PRO A 31 43.62 -4.44 -2.07
N ALA A 32 43.99 -4.38 -3.34
CA ALA A 32 44.56 -3.19 -3.95
C ALA A 32 43.56 -2.03 -3.87
N GLU A 33 44.00 -0.89 -3.32
CA GLU A 33 43.26 0.37 -3.33
C GLU A 33 43.19 0.91 -4.78
N GLU A 34 42.09 0.63 -5.47
CA GLU A 34 41.72 1.34 -6.69
C GLU A 34 41.11 2.69 -6.30
N THR A 35 41.87 3.77 -6.45
CA THR A 35 41.37 5.14 -6.31
C THR A 35 40.43 5.46 -7.48
N PRO A 36 39.16 5.81 -7.25
CA PRO A 36 38.27 6.23 -8.33
C PRO A 36 38.72 7.58 -8.88
N ALA A 37 38.90 7.65 -10.20
CA ALA A 37 39.14 8.90 -10.90
C ALA A 37 37.91 9.82 -10.78
N GLU A 38 38.14 11.07 -10.37
CA GLU A 38 37.12 12.13 -10.39
C GLU A 38 36.76 12.47 -11.85
N GLU A 39 35.65 11.92 -12.34
CA GLU A 39 34.97 12.44 -13.52
C GLU A 39 34.12 13.64 -13.10
N THR A 40 34.60 14.85 -13.37
CA THR A 40 33.82 16.09 -13.23
C THR A 40 32.68 16.09 -14.25
N PRO A 41 31.40 16.19 -13.85
CA PRO A 41 30.29 16.35 -14.79
C PRO A 41 30.41 17.69 -15.49
N ALA A 42 30.34 17.71 -16.82
CA ALA A 42 30.21 18.93 -17.59
C ALA A 42 28.88 19.63 -17.23
N GLU A 43 28.94 20.93 -16.91
CA GLU A 43 27.78 21.79 -16.74
C GLU A 43 27.07 21.96 -18.09
N GLU A 44 26.02 21.19 -18.35
CA GLU A 44 25.03 21.51 -19.38
C GLU A 44 24.08 22.56 -18.80
N THR A 45 24.24 23.81 -19.23
CA THR A 45 23.29 24.90 -18.95
C THR A 45 21.98 24.62 -19.69
N PRO A 46 20.83 24.47 -19.00
CA PRO A 46 19.55 24.37 -19.68
C PRO A 46 19.20 25.71 -20.34
N ALA A 47 18.85 25.67 -21.62
CA ALA A 47 18.32 26.81 -22.35
C ALA A 47 17.00 27.29 -21.71
N GLU A 48 16.88 28.59 -21.47
CA GLU A 48 15.64 29.23 -21.05
C GLU A 48 14.59 29.11 -22.18
N GLU A 49 13.61 28.22 -22.00
CA GLU A 49 12.35 28.28 -22.74
C GLU A 49 11.40 29.17 -21.96
N THR A 50 11.16 30.37 -22.47
CA THR A 50 10.14 31.31 -21.98
C THR A 50 8.75 30.72 -22.19
N PRO A 51 7.91 30.54 -21.14
CA PRO A 51 6.51 30.18 -21.34
C PRO A 51 5.76 31.37 -21.94
N ALA A 52 5.02 31.11 -23.02
CA ALA A 52 4.08 32.06 -23.60
C ALA A 52 2.93 32.31 -22.61
N GLU A 53 2.65 33.59 -22.33
CA GLU A 53 1.43 34.03 -21.65
C GLU A 53 0.21 33.62 -22.49
N GLU A 54 -0.68 32.80 -21.93
CA GLU A 54 -2.09 32.80 -22.34
C GLU A 54 -2.88 33.59 -21.28
N GLU A 55 -3.50 34.69 -21.74
CA GLU A 55 -4.44 35.49 -20.96
C GLU A 55 -5.67 34.64 -20.57
N PRO A 56 -6.15 34.71 -19.31
CA PRO A 56 -7.45 34.16 -18.95
C PRO A 56 -8.55 35.10 -19.48
N ALA A 57 -9.45 34.56 -20.29
CA ALA A 57 -10.68 35.24 -20.67
C ALA A 57 -11.56 35.47 -19.42
N GLU A 58 -11.93 36.73 -19.18
CA GLU A 58 -12.94 37.12 -18.21
C GLU A 58 -14.32 36.58 -18.64
N GLU A 59 -14.93 35.72 -17.83
CA GLU A 59 -16.39 35.56 -17.82
C GLU A 59 -16.95 36.24 -16.57
N GLU A 60 -17.76 37.27 -16.80
CA GLU A 60 -18.49 38.03 -15.79
C GLU A 60 -19.46 37.14 -14.98
N PRO A 61 -19.60 37.36 -13.66
CA PRO A 61 -20.68 36.77 -12.90
C PRO A 61 -21.98 37.53 -13.19
N ALA A 62 -22.99 36.84 -13.71
CA ALA A 62 -24.34 37.36 -13.79
C ALA A 62 -24.90 37.59 -12.37
N GLU A 63 -25.19 38.86 -12.06
CA GLU A 63 -25.97 39.30 -10.91
C GLU A 63 -27.39 38.73 -11.01
N GLU A 64 -27.84 37.97 -10.01
CA GLU A 64 -29.27 37.83 -9.71
C GLU A 64 -29.54 38.46 -8.34
N GLU A 65 -30.31 39.54 -8.41
CA GLU A 65 -30.74 40.45 -7.35
C GLU A 65 -31.67 39.74 -6.32
N PRO A 66 -31.63 40.09 -5.03
CA PRO A 66 -32.51 39.50 -4.02
C PRO A 66 -33.78 40.35 -3.75
N GLU A 67 -34.71 39.74 -2.98
CA GLU A 67 -35.87 40.28 -2.24
C GLU A 67 -37.28 40.24 -2.87
N PRO A 68 -38.38 40.27 -2.06
CA PRO A 68 -38.53 39.99 -0.61
C PRO A 68 -39.68 39.03 -0.23
N GLU A 69 -39.70 38.70 1.07
CA GLU A 69 -40.64 37.91 1.90
C GLU A 69 -42.14 38.37 1.90
N PRO A 70 -42.99 37.98 2.89
CA PRO A 70 -43.68 36.71 3.10
C PRO A 70 -45.22 36.91 3.13
N VAL A 71 -46.02 35.85 2.99
CA VAL A 71 -47.47 35.92 3.31
C VAL A 71 -47.88 34.80 4.27
N GLU A 72 -48.28 35.22 5.47
CA GLU A 72 -49.05 34.44 6.43
C GLU A 72 -50.47 34.16 5.91
N GLU A 73 -51.01 32.96 6.14
CA GLU A 73 -52.15 32.71 7.05
C GLU A 73 -52.89 31.38 6.74
N THR A 74 -52.82 30.49 7.74
CA THR A 74 -53.90 29.63 8.27
C THR A 74 -54.29 28.29 7.63
N PRO A 75 -54.76 27.32 8.45
CA PRO A 75 -54.75 25.88 8.15
C PRO A 75 -56.14 25.36 7.73
N ALA A 76 -56.17 24.37 6.84
CA ALA A 76 -57.37 23.57 6.57
C ALA A 76 -56.99 22.11 6.27
N GLU A 77 -57.27 21.29 7.29
CA GLU A 77 -57.65 19.88 7.30
C GLU A 77 -58.12 19.30 5.94
N GLU A 78 -57.37 18.34 5.39
CA GLU A 78 -57.90 17.08 4.83
C GLU A 78 -56.75 16.06 4.64
N GLU A 79 -56.80 15.00 5.45
CA GLU A 79 -56.31 13.66 5.11
C GLU A 79 -57.34 12.99 4.16
N PRO A 80 -57.05 11.89 3.43
CA PRO A 80 -55.84 11.06 3.52
C PRO A 80 -55.29 10.47 2.19
N GLU A 81 -54.14 9.81 2.36
CA GLU A 81 -53.61 8.68 1.57
C GLU A 81 -52.59 8.93 0.43
N SER A 82 -51.38 8.41 0.69
CA SER A 82 -50.42 7.80 -0.25
C SER A 82 -49.37 8.67 -0.94
N VAL A 83 -48.34 9.08 -0.19
CA VAL A 83 -46.94 8.86 -0.58
C VAL A 83 -46.15 8.55 0.69
N VAL A 84 -45.85 7.25 0.88
CA VAL A 84 -44.81 6.80 1.80
C VAL A 84 -43.46 7.09 1.17
N GLU A 85 -42.59 7.65 2.01
CA GLU A 85 -41.13 7.45 2.02
C GLU A 85 -40.30 8.02 0.88
N GLU A 86 -39.79 9.23 1.11
CA GLU A 86 -38.33 9.35 1.24
C GLU A 86 -38.07 10.05 2.58
N SER A 87 -38.04 9.23 3.63
CA SER A 87 -37.64 9.64 4.96
C SER A 87 -36.20 10.13 4.89
N VAL A 88 -36.02 11.37 5.33
CA VAL A 88 -34.83 11.77 6.07
C VAL A 88 -34.61 10.71 7.13
N VAL A 89 -33.70 9.78 6.86
CA VAL A 89 -33.16 8.91 7.90
C VAL A 89 -32.20 9.83 8.65
N GLU A 90 -32.74 10.55 9.64
CA GLU A 90 -31.96 10.83 10.85
C GLU A 90 -31.52 9.46 11.34
N GLU A 91 -30.30 9.09 10.96
CA GLU A 91 -29.59 7.96 11.49
C GLU A 91 -29.43 8.24 12.98
N THR A 92 -30.38 7.73 13.77
CA THR A 92 -30.14 7.47 15.18
C THR A 92 -29.04 6.43 15.22
N LEU A 93 -27.80 6.94 15.20
CA LEU A 93 -26.55 6.22 15.31
C LEU A 93 -26.62 5.23 16.47
N VAL A 94 -26.87 3.98 16.12
CA VAL A 94 -26.36 2.87 16.92
C VAL A 94 -24.87 2.85 16.60
N GLU A 95 -24.04 3.30 17.54
CA GLU A 95 -22.59 3.16 17.45
C GLU A 95 -22.26 1.68 17.12
N GLY A 96 -21.75 1.40 15.91
CA GLY A 96 -21.09 0.13 15.62
C GLY A 96 -21.54 -0.70 14.42
N ASP A 97 -22.24 -0.18 13.40
CA ASP A 97 -22.42 -0.94 12.14
C ASP A 97 -22.03 -0.13 10.91
N LEU A 98 -20.75 -0.19 10.54
CA LEU A 98 -20.31 0.20 9.20
C LEU A 98 -21.14 -0.57 8.16
N SER A 99 -21.72 0.13 7.18
CA SER A 99 -22.42 -0.53 6.06
C SER A 99 -21.53 -1.63 5.44
N ASP A 100 -22.14 -2.72 4.99
CA ASP A 100 -21.45 -3.82 4.32
C ASP A 100 -20.64 -3.34 3.10
N ASP A 101 -21.09 -2.27 2.44
CA ASP A 101 -20.35 -1.59 1.37
C ASP A 101 -19.03 -0.99 1.89
N PHE A 102 -19.05 -0.32 3.04
CA PHE A 102 -17.84 0.22 3.67
C PHE A 102 -16.91 -0.89 4.15
N LYS A 103 -17.45 -1.95 4.77
CA LYS A 103 -16.66 -3.11 5.18
C LYS A 103 -15.96 -3.74 3.98
N LYS A 104 -16.62 -3.84 2.83
CA LYS A 104 -16.04 -4.36 1.61
C LYS A 104 -14.91 -3.47 1.09
N ARG A 105 -15.09 -2.15 1.05
CA ARG A 105 -14.02 -1.20 0.67
C ARG A 105 -12.79 -1.32 1.59
N ILE A 106 -13.01 -1.46 2.90
CA ILE A 106 -11.94 -1.69 3.87
C ILE A 106 -11.19 -2.99 3.57
N LEU A 107 -11.87 -4.07 3.19
CA LEU A 107 -11.20 -5.31 2.78
C LEU A 107 -10.40 -5.17 1.49
N GLU A 108 -10.89 -4.41 0.51
CA GLU A 108 -10.14 -4.14 -0.71
C GLU A 108 -8.86 -3.35 -0.41
N LEU A 109 -8.93 -2.38 0.51
CA LEU A 109 -7.75 -1.65 1.01
C LEU A 109 -6.80 -2.55 1.82
N ASP A 110 -7.32 -3.48 2.62
CA ASP A 110 -6.53 -4.47 3.35
C ASP A 110 -5.79 -5.42 2.39
N LEU A 111 -6.47 -5.84 1.32
CA LEU A 111 -5.83 -6.60 0.25
C LEU A 111 -4.77 -5.77 -0.47
N LEU A 112 -5.04 -4.50 -0.76
CA LEU A 112 -4.07 -3.59 -1.38
C LEU A 112 -2.79 -3.50 -0.54
N ARG A 113 -2.92 -3.37 0.79
CA ARG A 113 -1.78 -3.43 1.74
C ARG A 113 -1.01 -4.72 1.59
N GLU A 114 -1.69 -5.87 1.61
CA GLU A 114 -1.04 -7.18 1.45
C GLU A 114 -0.26 -7.29 0.14
N LEU A 115 -0.83 -6.81 -0.96
CA LEU A 115 -0.17 -6.81 -2.26
C LEU A 115 1.03 -5.85 -2.31
N CYS A 116 0.97 -4.71 -1.63
CA CYS A 116 2.14 -3.84 -1.45
C CYS A 116 3.25 -4.57 -0.71
N GLY A 117 2.90 -5.29 0.37
CA GLY A 117 3.83 -6.11 1.13
C GLY A 117 4.50 -7.19 0.27
N ASP A 118 3.73 -7.88 -0.57
CA ASP A 118 4.27 -8.85 -1.53
C ASP A 118 5.17 -8.20 -2.59
N TRP A 119 4.88 -6.96 -2.98
CA TRP A 119 5.68 -6.25 -3.97
C TRP A 119 7.06 -5.86 -3.43
N VAL A 120 7.20 -5.57 -2.13
CA VAL A 120 8.49 -5.25 -1.52
C VAL A 120 9.54 -6.33 -1.85
N GLY A 121 10.67 -5.92 -2.44
CA GLY A 121 11.76 -6.83 -2.83
C GLY A 121 11.57 -7.57 -4.16
N CYS A 122 10.41 -7.47 -4.83
CA CYS A 122 10.17 -8.16 -6.11
C CYS A 122 10.84 -7.51 -7.34
N GLY A 123 11.58 -6.42 -7.15
CA GLY A 123 12.31 -5.72 -8.21
C GLY A 123 11.43 -5.31 -9.40
N ARG A 124 11.93 -5.49 -10.63
CA ARG A 124 11.25 -5.05 -11.85
C ARG A 124 9.95 -5.78 -12.15
N SER A 125 9.78 -6.99 -11.61
CA SER A 125 8.61 -7.84 -11.85
C SER A 125 7.46 -7.54 -10.90
N GLY A 126 7.74 -6.87 -9.77
CA GLY A 126 6.76 -6.67 -8.71
C GLY A 126 5.48 -5.95 -9.16
N GLY A 127 5.61 -4.91 -9.99
CA GLY A 127 4.43 -4.18 -10.49
C GLY A 127 3.52 -5.05 -11.35
N LYS A 128 4.09 -5.93 -12.18
CA LYS A 128 3.30 -6.88 -12.98
C LYS A 128 2.56 -7.88 -12.08
N ILE A 129 3.23 -8.42 -11.07
CA ILE A 129 2.65 -9.39 -10.12
C ILE A 129 1.52 -8.71 -9.31
N PHE A 130 1.74 -7.47 -8.87
CA PHE A 130 0.74 -6.66 -8.18
C PHE A 130 -0.52 -6.51 -9.04
N LEU A 131 -0.38 -6.06 -10.29
CA LEU A 131 -1.52 -5.85 -11.21
C LEU A 131 -2.29 -7.15 -11.46
N GLU A 132 -1.58 -8.24 -11.76
CA GLU A 132 -2.20 -9.56 -12.00
C GLU A 132 -3.02 -10.03 -10.78
N LYS A 133 -2.47 -9.89 -9.57
CA LYS A 133 -3.19 -10.24 -8.34
C LYS A 133 -4.37 -9.30 -8.08
N TRP A 134 -4.20 -8.00 -8.32
CA TRP A 134 -5.23 -7.00 -8.09
C TRP A 134 -6.41 -7.10 -9.06
N GLU A 135 -6.16 -7.46 -10.32
CA GLU A 135 -7.20 -7.72 -11.34
C GLU A 135 -8.03 -8.96 -11.00
N ASN A 136 -7.39 -9.98 -10.42
CA ASN A 136 -8.04 -11.24 -10.02
C ASN A 136 -8.52 -11.25 -8.56
N LYS A 137 -8.64 -10.08 -7.92
CA LYS A 137 -9.01 -10.00 -6.51
C LYS A 137 -10.43 -10.48 -6.25
N SER A 138 -10.62 -11.09 -5.08
CA SER A 138 -11.93 -11.28 -4.48
C SER A 138 -11.85 -11.03 -2.99
N VAL A 139 -12.90 -10.43 -2.44
CA VAL A 139 -13.03 -10.15 -1.01
C VAL A 139 -14.36 -10.71 -0.52
N SER A 140 -14.37 -11.25 0.69
CA SER A 140 -15.55 -11.80 1.36
C SER A 140 -15.66 -11.24 2.76
N LEU A 141 -16.85 -10.82 3.15
CA LEU A 141 -17.12 -10.33 4.50
C LEU A 141 -17.03 -11.46 5.53
N ASP A 142 -16.53 -11.12 6.71
CA ASP A 142 -16.42 -12.00 7.86
C ASP A 142 -16.90 -11.25 9.10
N SER A 143 -17.97 -11.75 9.71
CA SER A 143 -18.58 -11.14 10.90
C SER A 143 -17.66 -11.13 12.13
N SER A 144 -16.55 -11.90 12.12
CA SER A 144 -15.57 -11.91 13.21
C SER A 144 -14.53 -10.78 13.10
N VAL A 145 -14.48 -10.07 11.98
CA VAL A 145 -13.46 -9.03 11.74
C VAL A 145 -13.92 -7.69 12.30
N ASN A 146 -13.04 -7.03 13.06
CA ASN A 146 -13.22 -5.65 13.46
C ASN A 146 -12.77 -4.70 12.33
N TYR A 147 -13.73 -4.22 11.55
CA TYR A 147 -13.46 -3.37 10.39
C TYR A 147 -13.01 -1.94 10.77
N GLU A 148 -13.45 -1.43 11.92
CA GLU A 148 -13.03 -0.12 12.42
C GLU A 148 -11.55 -0.13 12.82
N GLU A 149 -11.11 -1.19 13.49
CA GLU A 149 -9.70 -1.39 13.85
C GLU A 149 -8.83 -1.57 12.60
N LYS A 150 -9.28 -2.38 11.62
CA LYS A 150 -8.61 -2.48 10.32
C LYS A 150 -8.49 -1.12 9.63
N LEU A 151 -9.55 -0.33 9.60
CA LEU A 151 -9.51 1.01 9.00
C LEU A 151 -8.50 1.89 9.73
N LEU A 152 -8.43 1.83 11.06
CA LEU A 152 -7.45 2.58 11.85
C LEU A 152 -6.01 2.18 11.51
N GLU A 153 -5.74 0.89 11.32
CA GLU A 153 -4.43 0.43 10.87
C GLU A 153 -4.10 0.92 9.45
N LEU A 154 -5.07 0.83 8.54
CA LEU A 154 -4.91 1.21 7.14
C LEU A 154 -4.63 2.70 6.95
N GLN A 155 -4.97 3.56 7.90
CA GLN A 155 -4.55 4.98 7.88
C GLN A 155 -3.02 5.16 7.86
N LYS A 156 -2.24 4.14 8.25
CA LYS A 156 -0.77 4.17 8.15
C LYS A 156 -0.26 3.95 6.71
N MET A 157 -1.12 3.49 5.79
CA MET A 157 -0.74 3.13 4.42
C MET A 157 -0.02 4.23 3.64
N PRO A 158 -0.48 5.49 3.60
CA PRO A 158 0.22 6.53 2.84
C PRO A 158 1.65 6.74 3.34
N GLU A 159 1.87 6.72 4.67
CA GLU A 159 3.21 6.85 5.26
C GLU A 159 4.08 5.62 4.97
N LEU A 160 3.52 4.41 4.99
CA LEU A 160 4.26 3.21 4.60
C LEU A 160 4.69 3.26 3.13
N ILE A 161 3.81 3.71 2.23
CA ILE A 161 4.16 3.91 0.81
C ILE A 161 5.26 4.98 0.68
N GLU A 162 5.15 6.10 1.40
CA GLU A 162 6.19 7.14 1.46
C GLU A 162 7.55 6.53 1.85
N LEU A 163 7.60 5.78 2.97
CA LEU A 163 8.82 5.13 3.45
C LEU A 163 9.38 4.11 2.46
N TRP A 164 8.52 3.34 1.81
CA TRP A 164 8.93 2.37 0.81
C TRP A 164 9.57 3.03 -0.40
N LEU A 165 9.01 4.14 -0.89
CA LEU A 165 9.57 4.91 -2.00
C LEU A 165 10.92 5.54 -1.64
N TYR A 166 11.14 5.89 -0.38
CA TYR A 166 12.46 6.31 0.13
C TYR A 166 13.44 5.14 0.36
N GLY A 167 13.04 3.90 0.09
CA GLY A 167 13.87 2.71 0.30
C GLY A 167 14.05 2.31 1.76
N LYS A 168 13.20 2.82 2.66
CA LYS A 168 13.24 2.50 4.10
C LYS A 168 12.47 1.23 4.46
N ILE A 169 11.60 0.75 3.57
CA ILE A 169 10.91 -0.53 3.70
C ILE A 169 11.60 -1.53 2.79
N ASN A 170 12.03 -2.66 3.37
CA ASN A 170 12.70 -3.74 2.68
C ASN A 170 12.07 -5.08 3.11
N VAL A 171 12.61 -6.21 2.62
CA VAL A 171 12.05 -7.54 2.88
C VAL A 171 12.13 -7.93 4.38
N GLU A 172 13.14 -7.44 5.10
CA GLU A 172 13.34 -7.72 6.53
C GLU A 172 12.46 -6.82 7.41
N GLU A 173 12.31 -5.55 7.02
CA GLU A 173 11.50 -4.54 7.70
C GLU A 173 10.25 -4.17 6.89
N ASN A 174 9.40 -5.17 6.61
CA ASN A 174 8.21 -5.01 5.79
C ASN A 174 6.94 -4.73 6.61
N TYR A 175 6.74 -3.46 6.98
CA TYR A 175 5.58 -3.04 7.77
C TYR A 175 4.23 -3.15 7.06
N PHE A 176 4.17 -3.39 5.74
CA PHE A 176 2.90 -3.71 5.09
C PHE A 176 2.36 -5.07 5.55
N LYS A 177 3.24 -6.02 5.91
CA LYS A 177 2.85 -7.35 6.41
C LYS A 177 2.58 -7.36 7.91
N ASP A 178 3.17 -6.42 8.64
CA ASP A 178 3.08 -6.29 10.10
C ASP A 178 2.70 -4.85 10.49
N ILE A 179 1.58 -4.35 9.98
CA ILE A 179 1.17 -2.93 10.12
C ILE A 179 0.96 -2.49 11.58
N GLU A 180 0.62 -3.43 12.45
CA GLU A 180 0.53 -3.24 13.90
C GLU A 180 1.86 -2.83 14.53
N LYS A 181 2.99 -3.36 14.03
CA LYS A 181 4.33 -3.05 14.54
C LYS A 181 4.77 -1.63 14.21
N TYR A 182 4.17 -1.03 13.18
CA TYR A 182 4.44 0.36 12.82
C TYR A 182 3.72 1.32 13.79
N LYS A 183 4.50 1.99 14.63
CA LYS A 183 4.00 2.85 15.73
C LYS A 183 3.85 4.31 15.36
N LYS A 184 4.51 4.75 14.29
CA LYS A 184 4.39 6.12 13.82
C LYS A 184 3.08 6.21 13.04
N MET A 185 2.34 7.29 13.23
CA MET A 185 1.11 7.53 12.50
C MET A 185 0.99 9.03 12.28
N LYS A 186 1.02 9.44 11.03
CA LYS A 186 0.40 10.69 10.59
C LYS A 186 -1.08 10.39 10.31
N ASN A 187 -1.99 11.13 10.92
CA ASN A 187 -3.43 10.94 10.69
C ASN A 187 -3.81 11.60 9.37
N ILE A 188 -4.61 10.90 8.58
CA ILE A 188 -5.19 11.49 7.36
C ILE A 188 -6.07 12.68 7.77
N ALA A 189 -5.92 13.80 7.06
CA ALA A 189 -6.70 15.02 7.23
C ALA A 189 -8.14 14.83 6.74
N ALA A 190 -8.93 14.08 7.52
CA ALA A 190 -10.31 13.75 7.23
C ALA A 190 -11.12 13.73 8.53
N ASP A 191 -12.29 14.37 8.49
CA ASP A 191 -13.16 14.55 9.64
C ASP A 191 -14.10 13.35 9.79
N THR A 192 -14.54 12.78 8.67
CA THR A 192 -15.49 11.65 8.65
C THR A 192 -14.83 10.32 8.26
N THR A 193 -15.50 9.20 8.59
CA THR A 193 -15.06 7.86 8.18
C THR A 193 -15.10 7.68 6.67
N LEU A 194 -16.11 8.26 6.00
CA LEU A 194 -16.25 8.23 4.55
C LEU A 194 -15.05 8.90 3.88
N GLU A 195 -14.73 10.13 4.29
CA GLU A 195 -13.58 10.88 3.76
C GLU A 195 -12.26 10.12 3.95
N ARG A 196 -12.09 9.43 5.09
CA ARG A 196 -10.90 8.59 5.33
C ARG A 196 -10.83 7.41 4.35
N ILE A 197 -11.95 6.75 4.10
CA ILE A 197 -12.01 5.63 3.14
C ILE A 197 -11.74 6.16 1.73
N GLU A 198 -12.39 7.24 1.31
CA GLU A 198 -12.20 7.84 -0.01
C GLU A 198 -10.75 8.31 -0.23
N ALA A 199 -10.13 8.91 0.79
CA ALA A 199 -8.71 9.25 0.73
C ALA A 199 -7.86 7.99 0.51
N LEU A 200 -8.07 6.94 1.32
CA LEU A 200 -7.32 5.68 1.17
C LEU A 200 -7.57 5.00 -0.18
N GLU A 201 -8.77 5.10 -0.75
CA GLU A 201 -9.09 4.58 -2.09
C GLU A 201 -8.26 5.25 -3.19
N GLN A 202 -7.87 6.52 -3.04
CA GLN A 202 -6.96 7.17 -3.99
C GLN A 202 -5.60 6.47 -4.08
N LEU A 203 -5.17 5.74 -3.02
CA LEU A 203 -3.95 4.94 -3.06
C LEU A 203 -4.04 3.77 -4.05
N ILE A 204 -5.24 3.26 -4.32
CA ILE A 204 -5.45 2.18 -5.28
C ILE A 204 -5.01 2.66 -6.67
N ASP A 205 -5.58 3.77 -7.13
CA ASP A 205 -5.24 4.33 -8.45
C ASP A 205 -3.78 4.76 -8.52
N LEU A 206 -3.26 5.34 -7.43
CA LEU A 206 -1.87 5.74 -7.32
C LEU A 206 -0.92 4.54 -7.50
N LEU A 207 -1.20 3.42 -6.83
CA LEU A 207 -0.39 2.20 -6.90
C LEU A 207 -0.54 1.47 -8.22
N ILE A 208 -1.74 1.45 -8.83
CA ILE A 208 -1.95 0.93 -10.19
C ILE A 208 -1.12 1.74 -11.19
N ASN A 209 -1.15 3.06 -11.11
CA ASN A 209 -0.34 3.92 -11.98
C ASN A 209 1.16 3.73 -11.74
N CYS A 210 1.57 3.58 -10.47
CA CYS A 210 2.95 3.27 -10.11
C CYS A 210 3.39 1.92 -10.71
N ALA A 211 2.54 0.89 -10.64
CA ALA A 211 2.83 -0.44 -11.16
C ALA A 211 3.00 -0.45 -12.68
N ASN A 212 2.17 0.34 -13.37
CA ASN A 212 2.25 0.56 -14.82
C ASN A 212 3.39 1.51 -15.24
N ARG A 213 4.09 2.13 -14.28
CA ARG A 213 5.13 3.16 -14.52
C ARG A 213 4.60 4.41 -15.23
N ASN A 214 3.32 4.72 -15.01
CA ASN A 214 2.65 5.90 -15.56
C ASN A 214 2.89 7.17 -14.73
N ILE A 215 3.43 7.04 -13.52
CA ILE A 215 3.69 8.14 -12.59
C ILE A 215 5.10 8.02 -12.02
N LYS A 216 5.77 9.15 -11.81
CA LYS A 216 7.13 9.19 -11.23
C LYS A 216 7.04 9.20 -9.71
N THR A 217 8.07 8.65 -9.05
CA THR A 217 8.18 8.63 -7.58
C THR A 217 7.97 9.99 -6.93
N ARG A 218 8.50 11.07 -7.54
CA ARG A 218 8.33 12.44 -7.03
C ARG A 218 6.85 12.85 -6.96
N ASP A 219 6.10 12.57 -8.01
CA ASP A 219 4.68 12.94 -8.11
C ASP A 219 3.85 12.12 -7.13
N ILE A 220 4.21 10.83 -6.94
CA ILE A 220 3.59 9.98 -5.91
C ILE A 220 3.78 10.58 -4.52
N LEU A 221 4.99 11.03 -4.17
CA LEU A 221 5.28 11.64 -2.87
C LEU A 221 4.51 12.96 -2.67
N GLU A 222 4.35 13.76 -3.72
CA GLU A 222 3.55 14.98 -3.67
C GLU A 222 2.06 14.67 -3.40
N ILE A 223 1.52 13.64 -4.07
CA ILE A 223 0.15 13.18 -3.84
C ILE A 223 -0.02 12.69 -2.41
N ILE A 224 0.87 11.83 -1.91
CA ILE A 224 0.82 11.31 -0.52
C ILE A 224 0.87 12.44 0.50
N THR A 225 1.65 13.50 0.25
CA THR A 225 1.75 14.63 1.19
C THR A 225 0.43 15.36 1.37
N LYS A 226 -0.46 15.35 0.36
CA LYS A 226 -1.79 16.00 0.42
C LYS A 226 -2.80 15.27 1.31
N PHE A 227 -2.46 14.07 1.79
CA PHE A 227 -3.32 13.30 2.71
C PHE A 227 -3.25 13.84 4.15
N TYR A 228 -2.29 14.70 4.47
CA TYR A 228 -1.96 15.18 5.82
C TYR A 228 -2.08 16.69 5.92
#